data_AF-A0AAQ1SP61-F1
#
_entry.id   AF-A0AAQ1SP61-F1
#
_cell.length_a   1.000
_cell.length_b   1.000
_cell.length_c   1.000
_cell.angle_alpha   90.00
_cell.angle_beta   90.00
_cell.angle_gamma   90.00
#
_symmetry.space_group_name_H-M   'P 1'
#
loop_
_entity.id
_entity.type
_entity.pdbx_description
1 polymer ?
#
loop_
_entity_poly.entity_id
_entity_poly.type
_entity_poly.pdbx_seq_one_letter_code
_entity_poly.pdbx_strand_id
1 'polypeptide(L)'
;MLESDSSVKEFFTISRVYGAYYEIYSSKRGIVRAFLRGRLRTVAAQERHPFVVGDKILAEFSTGKDWVICERLERSSFLTRKSREGDTQVLCANVDQTAVLASLKSPETKDGFLDRCLAAVFTSGTQPLILFTKLDLVSEVEAENRMKVYRNLGYKVLGISCTTGQGIPELQKYLHGKMTFLVGNSGVGKSTLINLLTQTQVQKTSGISISKDKGKHTTTNSLLLILEDGTALIDSPGIKEWGILHLKKEEILESFPELSSQKKHCEEPNCCKLSSDCAMLSALEKEALTSERKKSLESMLTSLDNPHRVTRRDRISK
;
A
#
# COMPACT_ATOMS: atom_id res chain seq x y z
N MET A 1 30.99 0.50 43.57
CA MET A 1 30.19 -0.34 42.66
C MET A 1 28.85 0.34 42.49
N LEU A 2 28.66 1.06 41.38
CA LEU A 2 27.37 1.61 41.00
C LEU A 2 26.90 0.74 39.85
N GLU A 3 25.87 -0.07 40.10
CA GLU A 3 25.24 -0.87 39.06
C GLU A 3 24.69 0.08 38.00
N SER A 4 25.21 -0.07 36.80
CA SER A 4 24.70 0.54 35.58
C SER A 4 23.29 0.00 35.33
N ASP A 5 22.27 0.78 35.69
CA ASP A 5 20.89 0.51 35.32
C ASP A 5 20.75 0.80 33.81
N SER A 6 21.30 -0.10 32.98
CA SER A 6 21.15 -0.03 31.54
C SER A 6 19.69 -0.35 31.23
N SER A 7 18.90 0.68 30.97
CA SER A 7 17.54 0.55 30.43
C SER A 7 17.57 -0.40 29.24
N VAL A 8 17.02 -1.61 29.41
CA VAL A 8 17.03 -2.65 28.38
C VAL A 8 16.23 -2.14 27.19
N LYS A 9 16.90 -2.01 26.05
CA LYS A 9 16.25 -1.67 24.78
C LYS A 9 15.55 -2.92 24.23
N GLU A 10 14.32 -2.74 23.78
CA GLU A 10 13.51 -3.77 23.15
C GLU A 10 13.11 -3.37 21.73
N PHE A 11 12.91 -4.38 20.88
CA PHE A 11 12.43 -4.19 19.51
C PHE A 11 10.92 -4.03 19.48
N PHE A 12 10.47 -3.05 18.70
CA PHE A 12 9.06 -2.85 18.42
C PHE A 12 8.83 -2.47 16.95
N THR A 13 7.57 -2.59 16.53
CA THR A 13 7.07 -2.05 15.28
C THR A 13 6.11 -0.90 15.57
N ILE A 14 6.22 0.23 14.87
CA ILE A 14 5.23 1.31 15.00
C ILE A 14 3.89 0.83 14.47
N SER A 15 2.88 0.80 15.34
CA SER A 15 1.52 0.39 14.98
C SER A 15 0.64 1.57 14.58
N ARG A 16 0.85 2.73 15.20
CA ARG A 16 0.09 3.95 14.91
C ARG A 16 0.84 5.22 15.28
N VAL A 17 0.56 6.29 14.54
CA VAL A 17 1.17 7.62 14.71
C VAL A 17 0.09 8.64 15.08
N TYR A 18 0.29 9.36 16.20
CA TYR A 18 -0.64 10.40 16.68
C TYR A 18 -0.01 11.80 16.71
N GLY A 19 1.16 11.98 16.10
CA GLY A 19 1.91 13.24 16.06
C GLY A 19 2.66 13.54 17.36
N ALA A 20 1.96 13.57 18.50
CA ALA A 20 2.57 13.80 19.82
C ALA A 20 3.23 12.55 20.42
N TYR A 21 2.70 11.37 20.08
CA TYR A 21 3.17 10.07 20.56
C TYR A 21 2.89 8.98 19.53
N TYR A 22 3.41 7.79 19.81
CA TYR A 22 3.32 6.60 18.97
C TYR A 22 2.71 5.45 19.77
N GLU A 23 1.96 4.60 19.08
CA GLU A 23 1.71 3.24 19.56
C GLU A 23 2.73 2.32 18.90
N ILE A 24 3.36 1.47 19.70
CA ILE A 24 4.39 0.53 19.27
C ILE A 24 4.00 -0.87 19.74
N TYR A 25 4.24 -1.87 18.91
CA TYR A 25 3.83 -3.25 19.12
C TYR A 25 5.04 -4.19 19.23
N SER A 26 4.98 -5.12 20.18
CA SER A 26 5.80 -6.34 20.18
C SER A 26 4.97 -7.53 20.65
N SER A 27 5.34 -8.74 20.21
CA SER A 27 4.64 -9.96 20.63
C SER A 27 4.69 -10.21 22.15
N LYS A 28 5.75 -9.73 22.81
CA LYS A 28 5.94 -9.88 24.27
C LYS A 28 5.11 -8.89 25.09
N ARG A 29 4.93 -7.66 24.59
CA ARG A 29 4.34 -6.54 25.36
C ARG A 29 2.94 -6.15 24.89
N GLY A 30 2.52 -6.63 23.72
CA GLY A 30 1.35 -6.10 23.03
C GLY A 30 1.60 -4.67 22.54
N ILE A 31 0.54 -3.86 22.49
CA ILE A 31 0.62 -2.45 22.09
C ILE A 31 0.88 -1.58 23.33
N VAL A 32 1.94 -0.77 23.28
CA VAL A 32 2.31 0.19 24.33
C VAL A 32 2.51 1.58 23.73
N ARG A 33 2.43 2.61 24.59
CA ARG A 33 2.66 4.00 24.19
C ARG A 33 4.14 4.35 24.25
N ALA A 34 4.61 5.11 23.26
CA ALA A 34 5.97 5.61 23.21
C ALA A 34 6.09 7.07 22.73
N PHE A 35 7.17 7.73 23.17
CA PHE A 35 7.52 9.10 22.79
C PHE A 35 8.91 9.17 22.15
N LEU A 36 9.18 10.21 21.35
CA LEU A 36 10.51 10.42 20.78
C LEU A 36 11.49 10.98 21.82
N ARG A 37 12.69 10.41 21.86
CA ARG A 37 13.84 10.96 22.58
C ARG A 37 14.22 12.34 22.01
N GLY A 38 14.64 13.28 22.86
CA GLY A 38 14.89 14.68 22.47
C GLY A 38 15.73 14.88 21.20
N ARG A 39 16.83 14.14 21.03
CA ARG A 39 17.66 14.21 19.82
C ARG A 39 16.93 13.75 18.55
N LEU A 40 16.11 12.70 18.65
CA LEU A 40 15.28 12.24 17.54
C LEU A 40 14.19 13.25 17.20
N ARG A 41 13.71 14.06 18.14
CA ARG A 41 12.77 15.16 17.84
C ARG A 41 13.38 16.19 16.90
N THR A 42 14.68 16.49 17.03
CA THR A 42 15.37 17.44 16.15
C THR A 42 15.55 16.89 14.73
N VAL A 43 15.96 15.63 14.60
CA VAL A 43 16.05 14.94 13.29
C VAL A 43 14.65 14.83 12.67
N ALA A 44 13.66 14.46 13.48
CA ALA A 44 12.27 14.42 13.10
C ALA A 44 11.68 15.79 12.72
N ALA A 45 12.23 16.90 13.20
CA ALA A 45 11.77 18.23 12.80
C ALA A 45 12.20 18.59 11.37
N GLN A 46 13.26 17.95 10.85
CA GLN A 46 13.74 18.13 9.48
C GLN A 46 12.98 17.26 8.47
N GLU A 47 12.41 16.13 8.93
CA GLU A 47 11.59 15.22 8.11
C GLU A 47 10.10 15.37 8.48
N ARG A 48 9.22 15.76 7.56
CA ARG A 48 7.78 15.95 7.87
C ARG A 48 7.10 14.72 8.49
N HIS A 49 7.57 13.51 8.17
CA HIS A 49 7.06 12.23 8.70
C HIS A 49 8.20 11.22 8.93
N PRO A 50 8.94 11.34 10.04
CA PRO A 50 10.18 10.60 10.27
C PRO A 50 9.94 9.13 10.65
N PHE A 51 8.73 8.84 11.11
CA PHE A 51 8.29 7.55 11.60
C PHE A 51 6.91 7.25 11.02
N VAL A 52 6.77 6.09 10.40
CA VAL A 52 5.53 5.63 9.78
C VAL A 52 5.14 4.28 10.33
N VAL A 53 3.89 3.88 10.09
CA VAL A 53 3.42 2.54 10.47
C VAL A 53 4.25 1.47 9.76
N GLY A 54 4.64 0.45 10.52
CA GLY A 54 5.51 -0.63 10.06
C GLY A 54 7.01 -0.37 10.28
N ASP A 55 7.43 0.85 10.66
CA ASP A 55 8.83 1.09 11.03
C ASP A 55 9.25 0.21 12.22
N LYS A 56 10.37 -0.48 12.07
CA LYS A 56 11.02 -1.23 13.16
C LYS A 56 11.89 -0.26 13.96
N ILE A 57 11.79 -0.33 15.28
CA ILE A 57 12.45 0.61 16.19
C ILE A 57 13.06 -0.11 17.39
N LEU A 58 14.01 0.56 18.04
CA LEU A 58 14.42 0.25 19.41
C LEU A 58 13.80 1.26 20.36
N ALA A 59 13.16 0.77 21.42
CA ALA A 59 12.63 1.59 22.48
C ALA A 59 13.10 1.10 23.85
N GLU A 60 13.24 2.01 24.79
CA GLU A 60 13.57 1.72 26.19
C GLU A 60 12.41 2.13 27.10
N PHE A 61 12.20 1.38 28.17
CA PHE A 61 11.21 1.73 29.17
C PHE A 61 11.69 2.93 29.98
N SER A 62 10.86 3.97 30.09
CA SER A 62 11.10 5.12 30.95
C SER A 62 10.25 5.02 32.20
N THR A 63 10.74 5.59 33.30
CA THR A 63 9.98 5.71 34.56
C THR A 63 8.61 6.34 34.28
N GLY A 64 7.52 5.70 34.73
CA GLY A 64 6.15 6.23 34.57
C GLY A 64 5.22 5.49 33.59
N LYS A 65 5.59 4.28 33.13
CA LYS A 65 4.83 3.40 32.19
C LYS A 65 4.96 3.75 30.69
N ASP A 66 5.72 4.78 30.35
CA ASP A 66 5.89 5.20 28.97
C ASP A 66 7.22 4.69 28.37
N TRP A 67 7.18 4.33 27.09
CA TRP A 67 8.37 3.96 26.35
C TRP A 67 8.99 5.16 25.64
N VAL A 68 10.29 5.12 25.41
CA VAL A 68 11.01 6.14 24.65
C VAL A 68 11.65 5.48 23.44
N ILE A 69 11.29 5.96 22.24
CA ILE A 69 11.89 5.54 20.98
C ILE A 69 13.31 6.10 20.95
N CYS A 70 14.29 5.20 20.85
CA CYS A 70 15.71 5.52 20.82
C CYS A 70 16.25 5.61 19.38
N GLU A 71 15.74 4.76 18.48
CA GLU A 71 16.30 4.56 17.15
C GLU A 71 15.26 3.99 16.18
N ARG A 72 15.33 4.42 14.91
CA ARG A 72 14.63 3.81 13.77
C ARG A 72 15.61 2.91 13.02
N LEU A 73 15.25 1.65 12.83
CA LEU A 73 16.04 0.73 12.03
C LEU A 73 15.85 1.03 10.53
N GLU A 74 16.76 0.50 9.71
CA GLU A 74 16.67 0.61 8.26
C GLU A 74 15.39 -0.07 7.74
N ARG A 75 14.78 0.55 6.71
CA ARG A 75 13.56 0.04 6.09
C ARG A 75 13.93 -0.98 5.03
N SER A 76 13.36 -2.18 5.10
CA SER A 76 13.49 -3.18 4.04
C SER A 76 12.63 -2.86 2.81
N SER A 77 11.52 -2.15 3.02
CA SER A 77 10.63 -1.65 1.98
C SER A 77 9.88 -0.42 2.48
N PHE A 78 9.38 0.40 1.56
CA PHE A 78 8.51 1.52 1.91
C PHE A 78 7.62 1.93 0.73
N LEU A 79 6.41 2.37 1.06
CA LEU A 79 5.46 2.84 0.06
C LEU A 79 5.38 4.36 0.14
N THR A 80 5.55 5.03 -0.99
CA THR A 80 5.48 6.49 -1.08
C THR A 80 4.28 6.95 -1.88
N ARG A 81 3.90 8.19 -1.63
CA ARG A 81 2.94 8.92 -2.44
C ARG A 81 3.38 10.37 -2.53
N LYS A 82 3.24 10.97 -3.71
CA LYS A 82 3.36 12.42 -3.87
C LYS A 82 2.01 13.09 -3.66
N SER A 83 1.96 14.09 -2.78
CA SER A 83 0.79 14.95 -2.61
C SER A 83 0.64 15.88 -3.82
N ARG A 84 -0.53 16.52 -3.97
CA ARG A 84 -0.75 17.53 -5.01
C ARG A 84 0.12 18.78 -4.82
N GLU A 85 0.59 19.01 -3.60
CA GLU A 85 1.47 20.11 -3.22
C GLU A 85 2.94 19.79 -3.56
N GLY A 86 3.22 18.58 -4.07
CA GLY A 86 4.53 18.15 -4.55
C GLY A 86 5.36 17.38 -3.52
N ASP A 87 4.89 17.29 -2.28
CA ASP A 87 5.62 16.61 -1.21
C ASP A 87 5.49 15.09 -1.31
N THR A 88 6.62 14.40 -1.25
CA THR A 88 6.65 12.94 -1.13
C THR A 88 6.45 12.55 0.32
N GLN A 89 5.43 11.74 0.59
CA GLN A 89 5.11 11.18 1.89
C GLN A 89 5.28 9.66 1.86
N VAL A 90 5.97 9.12 2.86
CA VAL A 90 5.99 7.67 3.11
C VAL A 90 4.70 7.30 3.86
N LEU A 91 3.99 6.29 3.35
CA LEU A 91 2.70 5.82 3.87
C LEU A 91 2.86 4.72 4.92
N CYS A 92 3.79 3.79 4.66
CA CYS A 92 4.15 2.67 5.52
C CYS A 92 5.52 2.11 5.12
N ALA A 93 6.09 1.28 5.99
CA ALA A 93 7.40 0.65 5.80
C ALA A 93 7.40 -0.82 6.22
N ASN A 94 8.43 -1.56 5.79
CA ASN A 94 8.68 -2.97 6.13
C ASN A 94 7.49 -3.90 5.82
N VAL A 95 6.85 -3.64 4.69
CA VAL A 95 5.74 -4.42 4.14
C VAL A 95 6.30 -5.53 3.26
N ASP A 96 5.82 -6.76 3.44
CA ASP A 96 6.23 -7.92 2.63
C ASP A 96 5.48 -7.95 1.28
N GLN A 97 4.21 -7.54 1.29
CA GLN A 97 3.35 -7.56 0.12
C GLN A 97 2.25 -6.49 0.18
N THR A 98 1.76 -6.09 -0.99
CA THR A 98 0.64 -5.16 -1.11
C THR A 98 -0.56 -5.84 -1.75
N ALA A 99 -1.67 -5.91 -1.02
CA ALA A 99 -2.93 -6.39 -1.56
C ALA A 99 -3.74 -5.22 -2.17
N VAL A 100 -3.92 -5.27 -3.49
CA VAL A 100 -4.73 -4.32 -4.25
C VAL A 100 -6.14 -4.90 -4.40
N LEU A 101 -7.08 -4.34 -3.66
CA LEU A 101 -8.49 -4.73 -3.67
C LEU A 101 -9.23 -4.09 -4.84
N ALA A 102 -9.88 -4.93 -5.64
CA ALA A 102 -10.73 -4.52 -6.76
C ALA A 102 -12.11 -5.16 -6.63
N SER A 103 -13.14 -4.34 -6.51
CA SER A 103 -14.52 -4.82 -6.41
C SER A 103 -15.08 -5.20 -7.76
N LEU A 104 -15.66 -6.41 -7.86
CA LEU A 104 -16.30 -6.92 -9.08
C LEU A 104 -17.61 -6.21 -9.39
N LYS A 105 -18.33 -5.70 -8.37
CA LYS A 105 -19.61 -4.99 -8.55
C LYS A 105 -19.94 -4.02 -7.41
N SER A 106 -20.80 -3.04 -7.68
CA SER A 106 -21.42 -2.19 -6.65
C SER A 106 -20.48 -1.49 -5.64
N PRO A 107 -19.53 -0.63 -6.05
CA PRO A 107 -19.19 -0.28 -7.43
C PRO A 107 -18.13 -1.22 -8.00
N GLU A 108 -18.15 -1.36 -9.32
CA GLU A 108 -17.08 -2.04 -10.04
C GLU A 108 -15.81 -1.16 -10.02
N THR A 109 -14.67 -1.75 -9.66
CA THR A 109 -13.37 -1.07 -9.77
C THR A 109 -12.97 -1.01 -11.23
N LYS A 110 -12.41 0.09 -11.72
CA LYS A 110 -11.95 0.17 -13.11
C LYS A 110 -10.54 -0.38 -13.25
N ASP A 111 -10.24 -1.04 -14.37
CA ASP A 111 -8.90 -1.60 -14.62
C ASP A 111 -7.81 -0.53 -14.57
N GLY A 112 -8.06 0.67 -15.10
CA GLY A 112 -7.10 1.78 -14.99
C GLY A 112 -6.82 2.29 -13.58
N PHE A 113 -7.65 1.96 -12.58
CA PHE A 113 -7.28 2.17 -11.18
C PHE A 113 -6.41 1.02 -10.66
N LEU A 114 -6.77 -0.22 -10.98
CA LEU A 114 -6.00 -1.41 -10.61
C LEU A 114 -4.58 -1.34 -11.18
N ASP A 115 -4.44 -1.05 -12.47
CA ASP A 115 -3.17 -0.89 -13.17
C ASP A 115 -2.29 0.21 -12.55
N ARG A 116 -2.90 1.33 -12.15
CA ARG A 116 -2.21 2.42 -11.44
C ARG A 116 -1.66 1.99 -10.08
N CYS A 117 -2.44 1.20 -9.34
CA CYS A 117 -1.98 0.65 -8.06
C CYS A 117 -0.84 -0.35 -8.28
N LEU A 118 -0.96 -1.24 -9.26
CA LEU A 118 0.09 -2.21 -9.62
C LEU A 118 1.39 -1.49 -10.02
N ALA A 119 1.29 -0.39 -10.77
CA ALA A 119 2.44 0.44 -11.12
C ALA A 119 3.18 0.99 -9.91
N ALA A 120 2.44 1.46 -8.91
CA ALA A 120 3.06 1.99 -7.69
C ALA A 120 3.53 0.89 -6.73
N VAL A 121 2.90 -0.29 -6.75
CA VAL A 121 3.40 -1.46 -6.01
C VAL A 121 4.73 -1.93 -6.61
N PHE A 122 4.85 -1.94 -7.93
CA PHE A 122 6.08 -2.30 -8.64
C PHE A 122 7.28 -1.45 -8.17
N THR A 123 7.14 -0.13 -8.11
CA THR A 123 8.23 0.74 -7.67
C THR A 123 8.53 0.69 -6.17
N SER A 124 7.58 0.27 -5.36
CA SER A 124 7.82 0.01 -3.93
C SER A 124 8.67 -1.24 -3.67
N GLY A 125 8.85 -2.10 -4.68
CA GLY A 125 9.54 -3.38 -4.56
C GLY A 125 8.77 -4.45 -3.77
N THR A 126 7.53 -4.18 -3.37
CA THR A 126 6.69 -5.15 -2.65
C THR A 126 5.95 -6.06 -3.63
N GLN A 127 5.65 -7.29 -3.19
CA GLN A 127 4.94 -8.25 -4.04
C GLN A 127 3.45 -7.86 -4.17
N PRO A 128 2.90 -7.71 -5.39
CA PRO A 128 1.48 -7.44 -5.58
C PRO A 128 0.62 -8.70 -5.39
N LEU A 129 -0.45 -8.56 -4.61
CA LEU A 129 -1.58 -9.48 -4.57
C LEU A 129 -2.82 -8.76 -5.10
N ILE A 130 -3.45 -9.27 -6.15
CA ILE A 130 -4.73 -8.73 -6.62
C ILE A 130 -5.85 -9.49 -5.93
N LEU A 131 -6.72 -8.76 -5.24
CA LEU A 131 -7.83 -9.33 -4.50
C LEU A 131 -9.15 -8.83 -5.07
N PHE A 132 -9.80 -9.65 -5.88
CA PHE A 132 -11.14 -9.35 -6.39
C PHE A 132 -12.19 -9.61 -5.33
N THR A 133 -12.96 -8.59 -4.97
CA THR A 133 -13.96 -8.66 -3.90
C THR A 133 -15.38 -8.70 -4.45
N LYS A 134 -16.31 -9.14 -3.58
CA LYS A 134 -17.75 -9.26 -3.86
C LYS A 134 -18.05 -10.26 -4.98
N LEU A 135 -17.36 -11.39 -4.92
CA LEU A 135 -17.54 -12.52 -5.83
C LEU A 135 -18.99 -13.01 -5.88
N ASP A 136 -19.74 -12.82 -4.80
CA ASP A 136 -21.17 -13.14 -4.66
C ASP A 136 -22.10 -12.30 -5.55
N LEU A 137 -21.63 -11.21 -6.15
CA LEU A 137 -22.47 -10.28 -6.93
C LEU A 137 -22.41 -10.50 -8.45
N VAL A 138 -21.55 -11.41 -8.91
CA VAL A 138 -21.30 -11.68 -10.33
C VAL A 138 -21.36 -13.18 -10.60
N SER A 139 -21.54 -13.56 -11.87
CA SER A 139 -21.42 -14.96 -12.26
C SER A 139 -19.96 -15.44 -12.19
N GLU A 140 -19.75 -16.74 -12.03
CA GLU A 140 -18.41 -17.35 -12.05
C GLU A 140 -17.65 -17.04 -13.35
N VAL A 141 -18.36 -17.08 -14.48
CA VAL A 141 -17.78 -16.75 -15.80
C VAL A 141 -17.32 -15.29 -15.87
N GLU A 142 -18.14 -14.36 -15.37
CA GLU A 142 -17.81 -12.93 -15.32
C GLU A 142 -16.59 -12.67 -14.43
N ALA A 143 -16.55 -13.26 -13.24
CA ALA A 143 -15.41 -13.15 -12.33
C ALA A 143 -14.14 -13.73 -12.96
N GLU A 144 -14.21 -14.96 -13.49
CA GLU A 144 -13.06 -15.66 -14.05
C GLU A 144 -12.50 -14.94 -15.28
N ASN A 145 -13.36 -14.45 -16.17
CA ASN A 145 -12.93 -13.67 -17.34
C ASN A 145 -12.06 -12.48 -16.93
N ARG A 146 -12.47 -11.77 -15.88
CA ARG A 146 -11.72 -10.62 -15.39
C ARG A 146 -10.44 -11.01 -14.66
N MET A 147 -10.50 -12.02 -13.81
CA MET A 147 -9.35 -12.49 -13.03
C MET A 147 -8.26 -13.07 -13.93
N LYS A 148 -8.65 -13.81 -14.97
CA LYS A 148 -7.75 -14.47 -15.92
C LYS A 148 -6.85 -13.49 -16.67
N VAL A 149 -7.35 -12.28 -16.98
CA VAL A 149 -6.53 -11.22 -17.61
C VAL A 149 -5.26 -10.99 -16.80
N TYR A 150 -5.39 -10.74 -15.50
CA TYR A 150 -4.24 -10.47 -14.63
C TYR A 150 -3.44 -11.72 -14.27
N ARG A 151 -4.07 -12.90 -14.15
CA ARG A 151 -3.35 -14.16 -13.93
C ARG A 151 -2.43 -14.50 -15.11
N ASN A 152 -2.88 -14.28 -16.35
CA ASN A 152 -2.07 -14.51 -17.55
C ASN A 152 -0.86 -13.58 -17.62
N LEU A 153 -0.90 -12.43 -16.94
CA LEU A 153 0.23 -11.51 -16.79
C LEU A 153 1.21 -11.92 -15.67
N GLY A 154 0.95 -13.03 -14.97
CA GLY A 154 1.80 -13.56 -13.90
C GLY A 154 1.49 -13.03 -12.50
N TYR A 155 0.43 -12.23 -12.32
CA TYR A 155 0.04 -11.76 -10.99
C TYR A 155 -0.60 -12.88 -10.16
N LYS A 156 -0.35 -12.89 -8.84
CA LYS A 156 -1.18 -13.67 -7.92
C LYS A 156 -2.52 -12.97 -7.79
N VAL A 157 -3.59 -13.68 -8.18
CA VAL A 157 -4.97 -13.18 -8.14
C VAL A 157 -5.82 -14.12 -7.28
N LEU A 158 -6.54 -13.56 -6.32
CA LEU A 158 -7.54 -14.25 -5.50
C LEU A 158 -8.90 -13.57 -5.65
N GLY A 159 -9.97 -14.38 -5.59
CA GLY A 159 -11.35 -13.91 -5.61
C GLY A 159 -12.01 -14.22 -4.28
N ILE A 160 -12.67 -13.24 -3.68
CA ILE A 160 -13.28 -13.40 -2.36
C ILE A 160 -14.69 -12.80 -2.28
N SER A 161 -15.49 -13.38 -1.41
CA SER A 161 -16.70 -12.75 -0.88
C SER A 161 -16.61 -12.70 0.64
N CYS A 162 -16.63 -11.48 1.19
CA CYS A 162 -16.73 -11.31 2.64
C CYS A 162 -18.13 -11.66 3.17
N THR A 163 -19.15 -11.67 2.29
CA THR A 163 -20.53 -12.00 2.65
C THR A 163 -20.70 -13.51 2.82
N THR A 164 -20.20 -14.30 1.86
CA THR A 164 -20.36 -15.76 1.86
C THR A 164 -19.18 -16.50 2.49
N GLY A 165 -18.06 -15.81 2.73
CA GLY A 165 -16.81 -16.42 3.19
C GLY A 165 -16.00 -17.11 2.09
N GLN A 166 -16.48 -17.10 0.84
CA GLN A 166 -15.79 -17.72 -0.30
C GLN A 166 -14.41 -17.09 -0.49
N GLY A 167 -13.39 -17.95 -0.67
CA GLY A 167 -11.99 -17.55 -0.91
C GLY A 167 -11.24 -17.03 0.32
N ILE A 168 -11.92 -16.83 1.47
CA ILE A 168 -11.30 -16.32 2.69
C ILE A 168 -10.26 -17.29 3.28
N PRO A 169 -10.48 -18.63 3.33
CA PRO A 169 -9.45 -19.55 3.82
C PRO A 169 -8.17 -19.54 2.97
N GLU A 170 -8.30 -19.46 1.64
CA GLU A 170 -7.13 -19.35 0.75
C GLU A 170 -6.39 -18.03 0.98
N LEU A 171 -7.13 -16.92 1.15
CA LEU A 171 -6.55 -15.63 1.47
C LEU A 171 -5.79 -15.67 2.80
N GLN A 172 -6.39 -16.22 3.87
CA GLN A 172 -5.74 -16.34 5.18
C GLN A 172 -4.43 -17.12 5.08
N LYS A 173 -4.43 -18.25 4.36
CA LYS A 173 -3.20 -19.02 4.09
C LYS A 173 -2.14 -18.20 3.36
N TYR A 174 -2.54 -17.37 2.40
CA TYR A 174 -1.61 -16.53 1.64
C TYR A 174 -1.03 -15.34 2.44
N LEU A 175 -1.81 -14.82 3.39
CA LEU A 175 -1.43 -13.74 4.31
C LEU A 175 -0.62 -14.23 5.53
N HIS A 176 -0.60 -15.54 5.79
CA HIS A 176 0.05 -16.12 6.96
C HIS A 176 1.52 -15.69 7.10
N GLY A 177 1.89 -15.19 8.27
CA GLY A 177 3.24 -14.74 8.61
C GLY A 177 3.74 -13.48 7.90
N LYS A 178 2.88 -12.75 7.19
CA LYS A 178 3.27 -11.56 6.39
C LYS A 178 2.64 -10.27 6.88
N MET A 179 3.38 -9.17 6.76
CA MET A 179 2.86 -7.82 6.86
C MET A 179 2.35 -7.38 5.49
N THR A 180 1.02 -7.25 5.39
CA THR A 180 0.34 -6.93 4.14
C THR A 180 -0.30 -5.55 4.19
N PHE A 181 0.06 -4.69 3.24
CA PHE A 181 -0.55 -3.39 3.13
C PHE A 181 -1.76 -3.42 2.18
N LEU A 182 -2.87 -2.78 2.57
CA LEU A 182 -4.16 -2.86 1.87
C LEU A 182 -4.48 -1.57 1.10
N VAL A 183 -4.63 -1.70 -0.22
CA VAL A 183 -5.01 -0.60 -1.13
C VAL A 183 -6.30 -0.92 -1.84
N GLY A 184 -7.14 0.10 -2.05
CA GLY A 184 -8.33 -0.04 -2.86
C GLY A 184 -9.21 1.21 -2.80
N ASN A 185 -10.10 1.36 -3.78
CA ASN A 185 -11.06 2.46 -3.81
C ASN A 185 -12.04 2.42 -2.64
N SER A 186 -12.71 3.54 -2.39
CA SER A 186 -13.85 3.55 -1.47
C SER A 186 -14.92 2.55 -1.93
N GLY A 187 -15.52 1.84 -0.98
CA GLY A 187 -16.60 0.88 -1.26
C GLY A 187 -16.14 -0.47 -1.83
N VAL A 188 -14.84 -0.75 -1.98
CA VAL A 188 -14.37 -2.07 -2.46
C VAL A 188 -14.47 -3.19 -1.43
N GLY A 189 -14.88 -2.91 -0.19
CA GLY A 189 -15.00 -3.92 0.87
C GLY A 189 -13.75 -4.09 1.73
N LYS A 190 -12.78 -3.17 1.67
CA LYS A 190 -11.56 -3.20 2.52
C LYS A 190 -11.86 -3.28 4.02
N SER A 191 -12.71 -2.38 4.53
CA SER A 191 -13.10 -2.36 5.94
C SER A 191 -13.86 -3.63 6.36
N THR A 192 -14.72 -4.15 5.47
CA THR A 192 -15.43 -5.42 5.70
C THR A 192 -14.47 -6.59 5.81
N LEU A 193 -13.49 -6.66 4.90
CA LEU A 193 -12.44 -7.69 4.94
C LEU A 193 -11.61 -7.59 6.22
N ILE A 194 -11.20 -6.37 6.60
CA ILE A 194 -10.44 -6.13 7.83
C ILE A 194 -11.21 -6.67 9.04
N ASN A 195 -12.48 -6.29 9.20
CA ASN A 195 -13.27 -6.74 10.34
C ASN A 195 -13.46 -8.26 10.34
N LEU A 196 -13.62 -8.87 9.17
CA LEU A 196 -13.74 -10.32 9.04
C LEU A 196 -12.44 -11.03 9.47
N LEU A 197 -11.28 -10.56 8.99
CA LEU A 197 -9.99 -11.19 9.28
C LEU A 197 -9.52 -10.94 10.72
N THR A 198 -9.85 -9.79 11.29
CA THR A 198 -9.51 -9.44 12.70
C THR A 198 -10.53 -9.96 13.70
N GLN A 199 -11.63 -10.57 13.24
CA GLN A 199 -12.75 -11.05 14.06
C GLN A 199 -13.29 -9.99 15.05
N THR A 200 -13.07 -8.70 14.75
CA THR A 200 -13.38 -7.57 15.64
C THR A 200 -13.92 -6.41 14.81
N GLN A 201 -14.80 -5.58 15.39
CA GLN A 201 -15.30 -4.37 14.71
C GLN A 201 -14.28 -3.23 14.79
N VAL A 202 -13.10 -3.43 14.19
CA VAL A 202 -12.03 -2.41 14.20
C VAL A 202 -12.40 -1.19 13.35
N GLN A 203 -13.19 -1.39 12.29
CA GLN A 203 -13.64 -0.31 11.40
C GLN A 203 -15.17 -0.19 11.36
N LYS A 204 -15.68 1.04 11.43
CA LYS A 204 -17.10 1.31 11.17
C LYS A 204 -17.42 0.97 9.72
N THR A 205 -18.35 0.05 9.49
CA THR A 205 -18.80 -0.40 8.16
C THR A 205 -19.80 0.55 7.48
N SER A 206 -20.09 1.71 8.06
CA SER A 206 -20.88 2.78 7.45
C SER A 206 -19.97 3.95 7.07
N GLY A 207 -20.21 4.58 5.91
CA GLY A 207 -19.35 5.53 5.18
C GLY A 207 -19.01 6.86 5.87
N ILE A 208 -18.74 6.86 7.17
CA ILE A 208 -18.27 7.99 7.95
C ILE A 208 -17.07 7.50 8.76
N SER A 209 -15.87 7.72 8.22
CA SER A 209 -14.63 7.57 8.97
C SER A 209 -14.69 8.46 10.21
N ILE A 210 -14.09 8.01 11.32
CA ILE A 210 -13.95 8.73 12.61
C ILE A 210 -13.06 9.99 12.45
N SER A 211 -12.76 10.43 11.23
CA SER A 211 -11.89 11.56 10.90
C SER A 211 -12.66 12.87 10.67
N LYS A 212 -13.79 13.08 11.34
CA LYS A 212 -14.44 14.39 11.42
C LYS A 212 -14.17 14.99 12.80
N ASP A 213 -12.92 15.29 13.09
CA ASP A 213 -12.65 16.55 13.77
C ASP A 213 -11.18 16.97 13.67
N LYS A 214 -11.01 18.20 13.17
CA LYS A 214 -9.85 19.10 13.26
C LYS A 214 -8.58 18.75 12.48
N GLY A 215 -8.31 19.57 11.46
CA GLY A 215 -6.95 19.84 10.96
C GLY A 215 -6.84 19.91 9.44
N LYS A 216 -6.44 21.07 8.92
CA LYS A 216 -6.26 21.40 7.50
C LYS A 216 -5.06 20.69 6.81
N HIS A 217 -4.50 19.67 7.44
CA HIS A 217 -3.55 18.72 6.87
C HIS A 217 -3.98 17.32 7.32
N THR A 218 -4.62 16.57 6.42
CA THR A 218 -5.24 15.28 6.76
C THR A 218 -4.16 14.20 6.92
N THR A 219 -3.67 14.00 8.14
CA THR A 219 -2.87 12.82 8.47
C THR A 219 -3.75 11.60 8.28
N THR A 220 -3.54 10.89 7.17
CA THR A 220 -4.19 9.60 6.92
C THR A 220 -3.51 8.63 7.87
N ASN A 221 -4.05 8.49 9.08
CA ASN A 221 -3.44 7.68 10.12
C ASN A 221 -3.56 6.21 9.73
N SER A 222 -2.52 5.70 9.05
CA SER A 222 -2.36 4.29 8.84
C SER A 222 -2.42 3.55 10.19
N LEU A 223 -2.91 2.32 10.17
CA LEU A 223 -3.07 1.48 11.35
C LEU A 223 -2.50 0.10 11.05
N LEU A 224 -1.62 -0.38 11.93
CA LEU A 224 -1.18 -1.77 11.97
C LEU A 224 -2.18 -2.60 12.77
N LEU A 225 -2.75 -3.60 12.12
CA LEU A 225 -3.66 -4.58 12.69
C LEU A 225 -2.88 -5.88 12.81
N ILE A 226 -2.72 -6.35 14.05
CA ILE A 226 -2.04 -7.61 14.32
C ILE A 226 -3.07 -8.73 14.29
N LEU A 227 -2.76 -9.78 13.54
CA LEU A 227 -3.48 -11.04 13.52
C LEU A 227 -2.61 -12.11 14.19
N GLU A 228 -3.06 -13.35 14.15
CA GLU A 228 -2.33 -14.49 14.69
C GLU A 228 -1.08 -14.82 13.85
N ASP A 229 -0.15 -15.56 14.45
CA ASP A 229 1.03 -16.14 13.79
C ASP A 229 1.92 -15.16 13.01
N GLY A 230 2.04 -13.93 13.50
CA GLY A 230 2.88 -12.90 12.88
C GLY A 230 2.29 -12.30 11.61
N THR A 231 1.05 -12.62 11.26
CA THR A 231 0.31 -11.93 10.20
C THR A 231 -0.09 -10.53 10.67
N ALA A 232 0.09 -9.54 9.80
CA ALA A 232 -0.37 -8.18 10.08
C ALA A 232 -0.96 -7.53 8.83
N LEU A 233 -1.96 -6.68 9.02
CA LEU A 233 -2.52 -5.84 7.98
C LEU A 233 -2.20 -4.38 8.28
N ILE A 234 -1.75 -3.62 7.29
CA ILE A 234 -1.69 -2.18 7.39
C ILE A 234 -2.82 -1.60 6.54
N ASP A 235 -3.70 -0.86 7.20
CA ASP A 235 -4.71 -0.07 6.52
C ASP A 235 -4.31 1.40 6.50
N SER A 236 -4.43 2.05 5.34
CA SER A 236 -4.37 3.51 5.22
C SER A 236 -5.74 4.06 4.81
N PRO A 237 -6.59 4.48 5.77
CA PRO A 237 -7.85 5.14 5.47
C PRO A 237 -7.57 6.44 4.70
N GLY A 238 -8.32 6.71 3.63
CA GLY A 238 -8.29 8.04 2.97
C GLY A 238 -7.29 8.21 1.82
N ILE A 239 -6.59 7.16 1.36
CA ILE A 239 -5.95 7.20 0.05
C ILE A 239 -7.04 7.14 -1.02
N LYS A 240 -7.54 8.31 -1.42
CA LYS A 240 -8.55 8.47 -2.48
C LYS A 240 -7.97 8.29 -3.88
N GLU A 241 -6.66 8.49 -4.01
CA GLU A 241 -5.88 8.36 -5.24
C GLU A 241 -4.48 7.87 -4.84
N TRP A 242 -4.13 6.62 -5.16
CA TRP A 242 -2.72 6.20 -5.16
C TRP A 242 -2.07 6.82 -6.39
N GLY A 243 -1.67 8.09 -6.26
CA GLY A 243 -1.20 8.89 -7.37
C GLY A 243 0.10 8.35 -7.94
N ILE A 244 0.20 8.23 -9.26
CA ILE A 244 1.43 7.89 -10.00
C ILE A 244 2.42 9.05 -10.08
N LEU A 245 2.13 10.21 -9.48
CA LEU A 245 2.94 11.43 -9.58
C LEU A 245 4.35 11.32 -8.98
N HIS A 246 4.61 10.26 -8.21
CA HIS A 246 5.94 9.91 -7.71
C HIS A 246 6.73 9.04 -8.69
N LEU A 247 6.08 8.49 -9.72
CA LEU A 247 6.67 7.60 -10.70
C LEU A 247 7.25 8.38 -11.88
N LYS A 248 8.32 7.84 -12.45
CA LYS A 248 8.88 8.27 -13.73
C LYS A 248 8.22 7.51 -14.88
N LYS A 249 8.38 8.03 -16.10
CA LYS A 249 7.83 7.42 -17.32
C LYS A 249 8.33 6.00 -17.52
N GLU A 250 9.61 5.77 -17.26
CA GLU A 250 10.28 4.49 -17.35
C GLU A 250 9.64 3.50 -16.37
N GLU A 251 9.53 3.88 -15.10
CA GLU A 251 8.94 3.06 -14.04
C GLU A 251 7.49 2.64 -14.36
N ILE A 252 6.72 3.53 -14.99
CA ILE A 252 5.36 3.19 -15.45
C ILE A 252 5.42 2.12 -16.54
N LEU A 253 6.27 2.26 -17.56
CA LEU A 253 6.38 1.26 -18.63
C LEU A 253 6.85 -0.10 -18.09
N GLU A 254 7.83 -0.08 -17.18
CA GLU A 254 8.37 -1.28 -16.56
C GLU A 254 7.39 -2.02 -15.66
N SER A 255 6.41 -1.29 -15.11
CA SER A 255 5.37 -1.91 -14.31
C SER A 255 4.38 -2.77 -15.10
N PHE A 256 4.43 -2.75 -16.43
CA PHE A 256 3.63 -3.61 -17.29
C PHE A 256 4.47 -4.85 -17.64
N PRO A 257 4.12 -6.05 -17.13
CA PRO A 257 4.85 -7.29 -17.42
C PRO A 257 5.06 -7.55 -18.92
N GLU A 258 4.06 -7.20 -19.72
CA GLU A 258 4.06 -7.34 -21.18
C GLU A 258 5.16 -6.50 -21.86
N LEU A 259 5.49 -5.34 -21.28
CA LEU A 259 6.53 -4.44 -21.76
C LEU A 259 7.87 -4.75 -21.11
N SER A 260 7.91 -4.97 -19.80
CA SER A 260 9.15 -5.24 -19.08
C SER A 260 9.84 -6.51 -19.57
N SER A 261 9.09 -7.51 -20.05
CA SER A 261 9.64 -8.70 -20.69
C SER A 261 10.44 -8.40 -21.96
N GLN A 262 10.22 -7.23 -22.59
CA GLN A 262 10.92 -6.79 -23.81
C GLN A 262 12.29 -6.19 -23.51
N LYS A 263 12.60 -5.85 -22.25
CA LYS A 263 13.92 -5.31 -21.89
C LYS A 263 15.09 -6.20 -22.30
N LYS A 264 14.90 -7.52 -22.31
CA LYS A 264 15.90 -8.51 -22.75
C LYS A 264 16.26 -8.38 -24.24
N HIS A 265 15.46 -7.63 -25.01
CA HIS A 265 15.66 -7.37 -26.43
C HIS A 265 16.22 -5.96 -26.70
N CYS A 266 16.51 -5.17 -25.66
CA CYS A 266 17.23 -3.91 -25.83
C CYS A 266 18.72 -4.20 -26.06
N GLU A 267 19.33 -3.52 -27.04
CA GLU A 267 20.76 -3.63 -27.30
C GLU A 267 21.60 -3.07 -26.13
N GLU A 268 21.09 -2.02 -25.47
CA GLU A 268 21.71 -1.41 -24.30
C GLU A 268 21.15 -1.98 -22.99
N PRO A 269 21.99 -2.52 -22.09
CA PRO A 269 21.57 -3.08 -20.80
C PRO A 269 20.82 -2.08 -19.90
N ASN A 270 21.08 -0.78 -20.09
CA ASN A 270 20.47 0.33 -19.36
C ASN A 270 19.62 1.20 -20.30
N CYS A 271 18.68 0.60 -21.03
CA CYS A 271 17.70 1.27 -21.91
C CYS A 271 16.73 2.23 -21.17
N CYS A 272 17.08 2.69 -19.97
CA CYS A 272 16.29 3.53 -19.07
C CYS A 272 16.08 4.97 -19.56
N LYS A 273 16.38 5.28 -20.82
CA LYS A 273 16.19 6.63 -21.39
C LYS A 273 15.11 6.69 -22.46
N LEU A 274 14.40 5.58 -22.73
CA LEU A 274 13.31 5.56 -23.70
C LEU A 274 13.72 6.19 -25.04
N SER A 275 14.90 5.83 -25.53
CA SER A 275 15.42 6.24 -26.83
C SER A 275 14.68 5.52 -27.96
N SER A 276 14.96 5.91 -29.21
CA SER A 276 14.38 5.30 -30.42
C SER A 276 14.52 3.77 -30.47
N ASP A 277 15.59 3.23 -29.89
CA ASP A 277 15.93 1.80 -29.94
C ASP A 277 15.36 1.01 -28.76
N CYS A 278 14.45 1.62 -27.99
CA CYS A 278 13.82 0.97 -26.85
C CYS A 278 12.79 -0.08 -27.28
N ALA A 279 13.11 -1.36 -27.04
CA ALA A 279 12.24 -2.49 -27.38
C ALA A 279 10.84 -2.41 -26.73
N MET A 280 10.70 -1.75 -25.56
CA MET A 280 9.40 -1.51 -24.93
C MET A 280 8.55 -0.53 -25.74
N LEU A 281 9.16 0.51 -26.33
CA LEU A 281 8.45 1.46 -27.20
C LEU A 281 8.05 0.77 -28.51
N SER A 282 8.95 -0.01 -29.12
CA SER A 282 8.62 -0.78 -30.32
C SER A 282 7.51 -1.81 -30.07
N ALA A 283 7.42 -2.39 -28.88
CA ALA A 283 6.34 -3.32 -28.52
C ALA A 283 4.96 -2.63 -28.43
N LEU A 284 4.93 -1.35 -28.06
CA LEU A 284 3.69 -0.57 -28.07
C LEU A 284 3.15 -0.35 -29.49
N GLU A 285 4.03 -0.22 -30.48
CA GLU A 285 3.66 -0.10 -31.89
C GLU A 285 3.13 -1.43 -32.46
N LYS A 286 3.62 -2.56 -31.94
CA LYS A 286 3.24 -3.92 -32.37
C LYS A 286 2.02 -4.49 -31.64
N GLU A 287 1.24 -3.65 -30.96
CA GLU A 287 0.02 -4.04 -30.23
C GLU A 287 0.25 -5.13 -29.15
N ALA A 288 1.40 -5.10 -28.47
CA ALA A 288 1.71 -6.06 -27.40
C ALA A 288 0.78 -5.95 -26.16
N LEU A 289 -0.03 -4.88 -26.06
CA LEU A 289 -0.98 -4.65 -24.99
C LEU A 289 -2.42 -4.82 -25.49
N THR A 290 -3.29 -5.36 -24.65
CA THR A 290 -4.74 -5.30 -24.89
C THR A 290 -5.21 -3.84 -24.94
N SER A 291 -6.38 -3.62 -25.56
CA SER A 291 -6.97 -2.29 -25.68
C SER A 291 -7.16 -1.59 -24.34
N GLU A 292 -7.56 -2.33 -23.30
CA GLU A 292 -7.77 -1.85 -21.94
C GLU A 292 -6.45 -1.45 -21.28
N ARG A 293 -5.42 -2.32 -21.38
CA ARG A 293 -4.09 -2.09 -20.80
C ARG A 293 -3.40 -0.90 -21.48
N LYS A 294 -3.52 -0.78 -22.81
CA LYS A 294 -3.02 0.36 -23.57
C LYS A 294 -3.68 1.67 -23.13
N LYS A 295 -5.01 1.70 -22.99
CA LYS A 295 -5.74 2.87 -22.47
C LYS A 295 -5.29 3.25 -21.05
N SER A 296 -5.07 2.27 -20.18
CA SER A 296 -4.53 2.52 -18.84
C SER A 296 -3.15 3.16 -18.89
N LEU A 297 -2.23 2.60 -19.69
CA LEU A 297 -0.88 3.13 -19.87
C LEU A 297 -0.90 4.57 -20.38
N GLU A 298 -1.61 4.84 -21.49
CA GLU A 298 -1.73 6.17 -22.08
C GLU A 298 -2.32 7.18 -21.08
N SER A 299 -3.34 6.76 -20.32
CA SER A 299 -3.94 7.59 -19.28
C SER A 299 -2.92 7.93 -18.18
N MET A 300 -2.09 6.97 -17.78
CA MET A 300 -1.05 7.21 -16.78
C MET A 300 0.04 8.16 -17.27
N LEU A 301 0.54 7.95 -18.49
CA LEU A 301 1.53 8.82 -19.11
C LEU A 301 0.99 10.26 -19.26
N THR A 302 -0.25 10.41 -19.74
CA THR A 302 -0.90 11.72 -19.85
C THR A 302 -1.04 12.43 -18.51
N SER A 303 -1.31 11.68 -17.43
CA SER A 303 -1.41 12.21 -16.07
C SER A 303 -0.06 12.66 -15.50
N LEU A 304 1.06 12.04 -15.91
CA LEU A 304 2.40 12.54 -15.57
C LEU A 304 2.70 13.89 -16.26
N ASP A 305 2.35 14.01 -17.54
CA ASP A 305 2.57 15.24 -18.31
C ASP A 305 1.66 16.40 -17.85
N ASN A 306 0.50 16.07 -17.27
CA ASN A 306 -0.50 17.05 -16.83
C ASN A 306 -0.95 16.80 -15.37
N PRO A 307 -0.07 17.00 -14.38
CA PRO A 307 -0.32 16.63 -12.98
C PRO A 307 -1.48 17.43 -12.32
N HIS A 308 -1.86 18.58 -12.89
CA HIS A 308 -2.99 19.41 -12.43
C HIS A 308 -4.33 19.09 -13.11
N ARG A 309 -4.36 18.20 -14.10
CA ARG A 309 -5.57 17.89 -14.86
C ARG A 309 -6.40 16.85 -14.12
N VAL A 310 -7.27 17.31 -13.23
CA VAL A 310 -8.30 16.46 -12.61
C VAL A 310 -9.31 16.07 -13.68
N THR A 311 -9.22 14.85 -14.23
CA THR A 311 -10.28 14.37 -15.13
C THR A 311 -11.46 13.84 -14.32
N ARG A 312 -12.68 13.88 -14.87
CA ARG A 312 -13.86 13.22 -14.25
C ARG A 312 -13.64 11.71 -14.02
N ARG A 313 -12.68 11.09 -14.70
CA ARG A 313 -12.32 9.67 -14.57
C ARG A 313 -11.43 9.38 -13.36
N ASP A 314 -10.83 10.42 -12.76
CA ASP A 314 -9.98 10.31 -11.55
C ASP A 314 -10.79 10.50 -10.26
N ARG A 315 -12.06 10.91 -10.37
CA ARG A 315 -12.96 11.01 -9.23
C ARG A 315 -13.64 9.66 -8.99
N ILE A 316 -13.44 9.09 -7.80
CA ILE A 316 -14.35 8.10 -7.22
C ILE A 316 -15.70 8.83 -7.04
N SER A 317 -16.76 8.35 -7.70
CA SER A 317 -18.11 8.87 -7.46
C SER A 317 -18.43 8.77 -5.97
N LYS A 318 -19.16 9.77 -5.46
CA LYS A 318 -19.69 9.76 -4.10
C LYS A 318 -20.43 8.47 -3.79
#